data_AF-E0S8T7-F1
#
_entry.id   AF-E0S8T7-F1
#
_cell.length_a   1.000
_cell.length_b   1.000
_cell.length_c   1.000
_cell.angle_alpha   90.00
_cell.angle_beta   90.00
_cell.angle_gamma   90.00
#
_symmetry.space_group_name_H-M   'P 1'
#
loop_
_entity.id
_entity.type
_entity.pdbx_description
1 polymer ?
#
loop_
_entity_poly.entity_id
_entity_poly.type
_entity_poly.pdbx_seq_one_letter_code
_entity_poly.pdbx_strand_id
1 'polypeptide(L)'
;MRPVLNETTNATKRLETKSKEGESDKGRVLHFLKGVYATTRDYSLKYDLKKCMEIIEGKENQEVIDLKNALSEALIENETLFAEKCELAVTLECMKAERKE
;
A
#
# COMPACT_ATOMS: atom_id res chain seq x y z
N MET A 1 -5.72 -49.56 -45.02
CA MET A 1 -4.67 -48.86 -44.26
C MET A 1 -4.86 -47.37 -44.45
N ARG A 2 -5.15 -46.61 -43.39
CA ARG A 2 -5.25 -45.13 -43.47
C ARG A 2 -3.85 -44.53 -43.24
N PRO A 3 -3.45 -43.48 -43.96
CA PRO A 3 -2.17 -42.84 -43.72
C PRO A 3 -2.20 -42.09 -42.39
N VAL A 4 -1.15 -42.28 -41.59
CA VAL A 4 -0.90 -41.52 -40.36
C VAL A 4 -0.50 -40.10 -40.77
N LEU A 5 -1.30 -39.11 -40.38
CA LEU A 5 -0.94 -37.70 -40.51
C LEU A 5 0.14 -37.40 -39.46
N ASN A 6 1.38 -37.25 -39.91
CA ASN A 6 2.46 -36.68 -39.11
C ASN A 6 2.18 -35.18 -38.95
N GLU A 7 1.55 -34.80 -37.84
CA GLU A 7 1.43 -33.41 -37.42
C GLU A 7 2.79 -32.92 -36.92
N THR A 8 3.57 -32.33 -37.81
CA THR A 8 4.70 -31.48 -37.45
C THR A 8 4.29 -30.01 -37.47
N THR A 9 4.61 -29.30 -36.37
CA THR A 9 4.79 -27.83 -36.26
C THR A 9 3.47 -27.04 -36.08
N ASN A 10 3.16 -26.50 -34.90
CA ASN A 10 3.98 -25.49 -34.19
C ASN A 10 3.95 -25.75 -32.68
N ALA A 11 5.04 -26.30 -32.15
CA ALA A 11 5.39 -26.04 -30.76
C ALA A 11 5.74 -24.55 -30.68
N THR A 12 4.75 -23.72 -30.35
CA THR A 12 5.01 -22.37 -29.85
C THR A 12 5.95 -22.58 -28.69
N LYS A 13 7.25 -22.28 -28.90
CA LYS A 13 8.24 -22.22 -27.83
C LYS A 13 7.61 -21.34 -26.76
N ARG A 14 7.07 -21.96 -25.72
CA ARG A 14 6.86 -21.27 -24.45
C ARG A 14 8.22 -20.67 -24.17
N LEU A 15 8.28 -19.34 -24.16
CA LEU A 15 9.37 -18.66 -23.53
C LEU A 15 9.30 -19.10 -22.07
N GLU A 16 9.93 -20.23 -21.76
CA GLU A 16 10.30 -20.56 -20.40
C GLU A 16 11.35 -19.51 -20.05
N THR A 17 10.86 -18.35 -19.61
CA THR A 17 11.64 -17.45 -18.77
C THR A 17 12.15 -18.33 -17.66
N LYS A 18 13.43 -18.71 -17.76
CA LYS A 18 14.20 -19.37 -16.71
C LYS A 18 13.87 -18.61 -15.43
N SER A 19 13.03 -19.21 -14.60
CA SER A 19 12.73 -18.70 -13.28
C SER A 19 14.07 -18.69 -12.57
N LYS A 20 14.66 -17.50 -12.44
CA LYS A 20 15.78 -17.26 -11.56
C LYS A 20 15.28 -17.65 -10.17
N GLU A 21 15.73 -18.81 -9.69
CA GLU A 21 15.59 -19.22 -8.30
C GLU A 21 16.18 -18.10 -7.45
N GLY A 22 15.30 -17.30 -6.83
CA GLY A 22 15.68 -16.12 -6.06
C GLY A 22 14.74 -14.91 -6.22
N GLU A 23 13.91 -14.87 -7.26
CA GLU A 23 12.95 -13.76 -7.41
C GLU A 23 11.66 -14.05 -6.64
N SER A 24 11.37 -13.23 -5.63
CA SER A 24 10.14 -13.33 -4.83
C SER A 24 8.90 -13.27 -5.71
N ASP A 25 7.79 -13.88 -5.28
CA ASP A 25 6.51 -13.82 -6.00
C ASP A 25 6.09 -12.39 -6.32
N LYS A 26 6.30 -11.47 -5.36
CA LYS A 26 6.10 -10.04 -5.55
C LYS A 26 6.94 -9.47 -6.70
N GLY A 27 8.23 -9.84 -6.76
CA GLY A 27 9.13 -9.42 -7.83
C GLY A 27 8.67 -9.92 -9.20
N ARG A 28 8.29 -11.20 -9.29
CA ARG A 28 7.77 -11.80 -10.53
C ARG A 28 6.52 -11.09 -11.05
N VAL A 29 5.57 -10.81 -10.16
CA VAL A 29 4.33 -10.10 -10.50
C VAL A 29 4.63 -8.68 -10.97
N LEU A 30 5.47 -7.93 -10.24
CA LEU A 30 5.85 -6.57 -10.64
C LEU A 30 6.58 -6.54 -11.98
N HIS A 31 7.47 -7.49 -12.24
CA HIS A 31 8.16 -7.59 -13.52
C HIS A 31 7.17 -7.82 -14.67
N PHE A 32 6.22 -8.75 -14.49
CA PHE A 32 5.16 -8.99 -15.47
C PHE A 32 4.32 -7.72 -15.74
N LEU A 33 3.83 -7.07 -14.69
CA LEU A 33 3.03 -5.85 -14.81
C LEU A 33 3.78 -4.72 -15.52
N LYS A 34 5.08 -4.55 -15.22
CA LYS A 34 5.96 -3.58 -15.92
C LYS A 34 6.08 -3.90 -17.41
N GLY A 35 6.21 -5.18 -17.77
CA GLY A 35 6.24 -5.63 -19.16
C GLY A 35 4.95 -5.30 -19.93
N VAL A 36 3.78 -5.55 -19.31
CA VAL A 36 2.49 -5.22 -19.92
C VAL A 36 2.29 -3.69 -20.01
N TYR A 37 2.67 -2.95 -18.96
CA TYR A 37 2.58 -1.49 -18.92
C TYR A 37 3.40 -0.81 -20.03
N ALA A 38 4.58 -1.34 -20.33
CA ALA A 38 5.45 -0.80 -21.37
C ALA A 38 4.94 -1.04 -22.79
N THR A 39 4.15 -2.10 -22.99
CA THR A 39 3.71 -2.55 -24.32
C THR A 39 2.27 -2.16 -24.65
N THR A 40 1.43 -1.94 -23.63
CA THR A 40 0.04 -1.52 -23.84
C THR A 40 -0.06 -0.09 -24.39
N ARG A 41 -0.99 0.10 -25.33
CA ARG A 41 -1.40 1.41 -25.86
C ARG A 41 -2.72 1.92 -25.26
N ASP A 42 -3.42 1.06 -24.53
CA ASP A 42 -4.66 1.41 -23.84
C ASP A 42 -4.33 2.27 -22.61
N TYR A 43 -4.78 3.52 -22.62
CA TYR A 43 -4.52 4.48 -21.55
C TYR A 43 -5.21 4.12 -20.23
N SER A 44 -6.40 3.52 -20.29
CA SER A 44 -7.14 3.08 -19.10
C SER A 44 -6.39 1.93 -18.44
N LEU A 45 -6.02 0.91 -19.22
CA LEU A 45 -5.23 -0.21 -18.72
C LEU A 45 -3.86 0.26 -18.18
N LYS A 46 -3.25 1.25 -18.84
CA LYS A 46 -1.97 1.82 -18.38
C LYS A 46 -2.10 2.50 -17.02
N TYR A 47 -3.18 3.24 -16.79
CA TYR A 47 -3.49 3.83 -15.49
C TYR A 47 -3.68 2.75 -14.42
N ASP A 48 -4.52 1.75 -14.70
CA ASP A 48 -4.81 0.66 -13.75
C ASP A 48 -3.55 -0.12 -13.38
N LEU A 49 -2.71 -0.46 -14.36
CA LEU A 49 -1.43 -1.12 -14.13
C LEU A 49 -0.49 -0.29 -13.26
N LYS A 50 -0.45 1.04 -13.46
CA LYS A 50 0.33 1.94 -12.61
C LYS A 50 -0.16 1.89 -11.16
N LYS A 51 -1.47 1.92 -10.95
CA LYS A 51 -2.07 1.83 -9.60
C LYS A 51 -1.81 0.48 -8.94
N CYS A 52 -1.96 -0.63 -9.67
CA CYS A 52 -1.62 -1.95 -9.16
C CYS A 52 -0.14 -2.04 -8.74
N MET A 53 0.79 -1.49 -9.53
CA MET A 53 2.21 -1.45 -9.17
C MET A 53 2.47 -0.61 -7.92
N GLU A 54 1.85 0.57 -7.79
CA GLU A 54 1.96 1.43 -6.60
C GLU A 54 1.51 0.69 -5.32
N ILE A 55 0.36 0.01 -5.39
CA ILE A 55 -0.21 -0.78 -4.29
C ILE A 55 0.71 -1.94 -3.91
N ILE A 56 1.18 -2.72 -4.89
CA ILE A 56 2.06 -3.89 -4.63
C ILE A 56 3.42 -3.44 -4.07
N GLU A 57 3.98 -2.34 -4.58
CA GLU A 57 5.25 -1.79 -4.08
C GLU A 57 5.10 -1.21 -2.67
N GLY A 58 3.87 -1.01 -2.17
CA GLY A 58 3.60 -0.41 -0.86
C GLY A 58 3.90 1.09 -0.84
N LYS A 59 3.84 1.73 -2.02
CA LYS A 59 3.91 3.18 -2.12
C LYS A 59 2.57 3.71 -1.64
N GLU A 60 2.44 3.91 -0.33
CA GLU A 60 1.29 4.58 0.26
C GLU A 60 1.11 5.94 -0.43
N ASN A 61 -0.15 6.34 -0.62
CA ASN A 61 -0.46 7.70 -1.06
C ASN A 61 0.15 8.66 -0.03
N GLN A 62 0.98 9.61 -0.47
CA GLN A 62 1.61 10.59 0.41
C GLN A 62 0.56 11.31 1.26
N GLU A 63 -0.62 11.59 0.70
CA GLU A 63 -1.75 12.19 1.45
C GLU A 63 -2.19 11.32 2.64
N VAL A 64 -2.14 10.00 2.51
CA VAL A 64 -2.49 9.06 3.59
C VAL A 64 -1.42 9.07 4.68
N ILE A 65 -0.14 9.16 4.31
CA ILE A 65 0.96 9.30 5.27
C ILE A 65 0.82 10.62 6.03
N ASP A 66 0.61 11.71 5.32
CA ASP A 66 0.48 13.05 5.89
C ASP A 66 -0.73 13.11 6.84
N LEU A 67 -1.87 12.53 6.45
CA LEU A 67 -3.06 12.42 7.29
C LEU A 67 -2.82 11.58 8.56
N LYS A 68 -2.11 10.46 8.45
CA LYS A 68 -1.76 9.63 9.63
C LYS A 68 -0.89 10.41 10.61
N ASN A 69 0.08 11.17 10.12
CA ASN A 69 0.95 11.98 10.97
C ASN A 69 0.16 13.09 11.67
N ALA A 70 -0.66 13.84 10.93
CA ALA A 70 -1.51 14.89 11.49
C ALA A 70 -2.49 14.35 12.54
N LEU A 71 -3.07 13.17 12.30
CA LEU A 71 -3.92 12.50 13.29
C LEU A 71 -3.14 12.13 14.56
N SER A 72 -1.93 11.60 14.40
CA SER A 72 -1.08 11.23 15.54
C SER A 72 -0.72 12.45 16.39
N GLU A 73 -0.35 13.57 15.75
CA GLU A 73 -0.07 14.83 16.43
C GLU A 73 -1.29 15.33 17.21
N ALA A 74 -2.46 15.34 16.58
CA ALA A 74 -3.70 15.77 17.21
C ALA A 74 -4.10 14.90 18.41
N LEU A 75 -3.86 13.58 18.34
CA LEU A 75 -4.13 12.67 19.46
C LEU A 75 -3.20 12.95 20.65
N ILE A 76 -1.91 13.15 20.40
CA ILE A 76 -0.93 13.48 21.44
C ILE A 76 -1.28 14.82 22.11
N GLU A 77 -1.63 15.83 21.32
CA GLU A 77 -2.06 17.14 21.84
C GLU A 77 -3.33 17.00 22.71
N ASN A 78 -4.31 16.23 22.25
CA ASN A 78 -5.55 16.00 23.01
C ASN A 78 -5.30 15.29 24.34
N GLU A 79 -4.44 14.27 24.36
CA GLU A 79 -4.04 13.59 25.60
C GLU A 79 -3.34 14.55 26.57
N THR A 80 -2.47 15.41 26.06
CA THR A 80 -1.77 16.43 26.86
C THR A 80 -2.75 17.43 27.46
N LEU A 81 -3.64 18.00 26.64
CA LEU A 81 -4.66 18.93 27.10
C LEU A 81 -5.64 18.30 28.11
N PHE A 82 -5.95 17.02 27.93
CA PHE A 82 -6.80 16.29 28.86
C PHE A 82 -6.12 16.16 30.24
N ALA A 83 -4.83 15.81 30.28
CA ALA A 83 -4.08 15.74 31.52
C ALA A 83 -4.03 17.10 32.23
N GLU A 84 -3.69 18.18 31.51
CA GLU A 84 -3.67 19.54 32.06
C GLU A 84 -5.04 19.96 32.60
N LYS A 85 -6.11 19.66 31.86
CA LYS A 85 -7.48 19.93 32.31
C LYS A 85 -7.80 19.21 33.63
N CYS A 86 -7.38 17.96 33.77
CA CYS A 86 -7.57 17.21 35.01
C CYS A 86 -6.82 17.84 36.19
N GLU A 87 -5.56 18.24 35.98
CA GLU A 87 -4.75 18.92 37.01
C GLU A 87 -5.36 20.27 37.43
N LEU A 88 -5.80 21.06 36.47
CA LEU A 88 -6.47 22.34 36.73
C LEU A 88 -7.78 22.13 37.51
N ALA A 89 -8.58 21.12 37.14
CA ALA A 89 -9.82 20.82 37.83
C ALA A 89 -9.58 20.47 39.32
N VAL A 90 -8.57 19.63 39.60
CA VAL A 90 -8.19 19.30 40.98
C VAL A 90 -7.74 20.55 41.73
N THR A 91 -6.87 21.36 41.12
CA THR A 91 -6.36 22.59 41.74
C THR A 91 -7.50 23.55 42.09
N LEU A 92 -8.45 23.71 41.16
CA LEU A 92 -9.60 24.59 41.33
C LEU A 92 -10.50 24.13 42.49
N GLU A 93 -10.75 22.82 42.62
CA GLU A 93 -11.52 22.27 43.73
C GLU A 93 -10.79 22.44 45.08
N CYS A 94 -9.47 22.25 45.13
CA CYS A 94 -8.69 22.55 46.34
C CYS A 94 -8.81 24.03 46.74
N MET A 95 -8.68 24.95 45.78
CA MET A 95 -8.79 26.38 46.05
C MET A 95 -10.19 26.79 46.51
N LYS A 96 -11.26 26.17 46.00
CA LYS A 96 -12.63 26.38 46.48
C LYS A 96 -12.80 25.91 47.92
N ALA A 97 -12.30 24.70 48.22
CA ALA A 97 -12.33 24.16 49.57
C ALA A 97 -11.60 25.05 50.59
N GLU A 98 -10.46 25.63 50.22
CA GLU A 98 -9.73 26.60 51.04
C GLU A 98 -10.49 27.91 51.27
N ARG A 99 -11.31 28.34 50.30
CA ARG A 99 -12.16 29.54 50.40
C ARG A 99 -13.49 29.31 51.11
N LYS A 100 -13.83 28.06 51.47
CA LYS A 100 -15.15 27.65 52.00
C LYS A 100 -16.33 28.02 51.07
N GLU A 101 -16.09 27.97 49.76
CA GLU A 101 -17.15 28.03 48.72
C GLU A 101 -17.46 26.61 48.21
#